data_AF-A0A0F9FPP1-F1
#
_entry.id   AF-A0A0F9FPP1-F1
#
_cell.length_a   1.000
_cell.length_b   1.000
_cell.length_c   1.000
_cell.angle_alpha   90.00
_cell.angle_beta   90.00
_cell.angle_gamma   90.00
#
_symmetry.space_group_name_H-M   'P 1'
#
loop_
_entity.id
_entity.type
_entity.pdbx_description
1 polymer ?
#
loop_
_entity_poly.entity_id
_entity_poly.type
_entity_poly.pdbx_seq_one_letter_code
_entity_poly.pdbx_strand_id
1 'polypeptide(L)'
;MTDYSAGIDAALQRLHDEGRYRTFIDIERERGNFPHALWRRSDGTTRPVTVWCGNDYLGMGQHPAVLEAMHEALDATGAGSGGTRNISGTTVYHKRLEAEIADLHG
;
A
#
# COMPACT_ATOMS: atom_id res chain seq x y z
N MET A 1 -10.40 -39.47 -0.85
CA MET A 1 -10.76 -38.03 -0.85
C MET A 1 -9.52 -37.27 -0.45
N THR A 2 -9.08 -36.28 -1.22
CA THR A 2 -7.87 -35.51 -0.89
C THR A 2 -8.16 -34.60 0.30
N ASP A 3 -7.30 -34.63 1.31
CA ASP A 3 -7.36 -33.73 2.45
C ASP A 3 -6.57 -32.44 2.13
N TYR A 4 -7.30 -31.40 1.72
CA TYR A 4 -6.69 -30.11 1.40
C TYR A 4 -6.15 -29.40 2.63
N SER A 5 -6.75 -29.61 3.81
CA SER A 5 -6.30 -28.99 5.07
C SER A 5 -4.93 -29.51 5.45
N ALA A 6 -4.74 -30.83 5.40
CA ALA A 6 -3.43 -31.45 5.64
C ALA A 6 -2.34 -30.93 4.68
N GLY A 7 -2.70 -30.68 3.42
CA GLY A 7 -1.79 -30.10 2.43
C GLY A 7 -1.37 -28.65 2.76
N ILE A 8 -2.29 -27.83 3.26
CA ILE A 8 -2.03 -26.45 3.70
C ILE A 8 -1.16 -26.46 4.94
N ASP A 9 -1.48 -27.28 5.94
CA ASP A 9 -0.71 -27.37 7.20
C ASP A 9 0.72 -27.80 6.94
N ALA A 10 0.94 -28.80 6.06
CA ALA A 10 2.28 -29.21 5.67
C ALA A 10 3.05 -28.09 4.94
N ALA A 11 2.37 -27.24 4.17
CA ALA A 11 3.01 -26.10 3.51
C ALA A 11 3.38 -24.99 4.49
N LEU A 12 2.54 -24.71 5.49
CA LEU A 12 2.82 -23.76 6.57
C LEU A 12 3.97 -24.25 7.44
N GLN A 13 3.96 -25.53 7.82
CA GLN A 13 5.02 -26.11 8.64
C GLN A 13 6.40 -25.96 7.99
N ARG A 14 6.50 -26.17 6.67
CA ARG A 14 7.76 -25.93 5.94
C ARG A 14 8.26 -24.49 6.06
N LEU A 15 7.37 -23.48 6.09
CA LEU A 15 7.78 -22.10 6.31
C LEU A 15 8.40 -21.91 7.70
N HIS A 16 7.83 -22.56 8.72
CA HIS A 16 8.33 -22.53 10.08
C HIS A 16 9.66 -23.28 10.21
N ASP A 17 9.76 -24.48 9.64
CA ASP A 17 10.97 -25.31 9.65
C ASP A 17 12.15 -24.61 8.95
N GLU A 18 11.89 -23.90 7.86
CA GLU A 18 12.88 -23.13 7.11
C GLU A 18 13.15 -21.74 7.74
N GLY A 19 12.48 -21.37 8.83
CA GLY A 19 12.66 -20.08 9.50
C GLY A 19 12.28 -18.85 8.66
N ARG A 20 11.49 -19.04 7.60
CA ARG A 20 11.06 -17.97 6.67
C ARG A 20 9.58 -17.63 6.77
N TYR A 21 8.89 -18.17 7.77
CA TYR A 21 7.56 -17.71 8.12
C TYR A 21 7.61 -16.22 8.49
N ARG A 22 6.68 -15.43 7.95
CA ARG A 22 6.67 -13.97 8.12
C ARG A 22 5.65 -13.55 9.16
N THR A 23 6.12 -12.79 10.14
CA THR A 23 5.25 -12.04 11.04
C THR A 23 5.20 -10.59 10.58
N PHE A 24 4.01 -10.09 10.28
CA PHE A 24 3.84 -8.70 9.86
C PHE A 24 3.87 -7.76 11.07
N ILE A 25 4.42 -6.56 10.86
CA ILE A 25 4.47 -5.50 11.86
C ILE A 25 3.37 -4.49 11.54
N ASP A 26 2.44 -4.31 12.47
CA ASP A 26 1.30 -3.39 12.34
C ASP A 26 1.75 -1.95 12.66
N ILE A 27 1.86 -1.09 11.65
CA ILE A 27 2.28 0.31 11.81
C ILE A 27 1.30 1.27 11.15
N GLU A 28 1.15 2.44 11.75
CA GLU A 28 0.46 3.60 11.18
C GLU A 28 1.46 4.75 11.02
N ARG A 29 1.79 5.15 9.79
CA ARG A 29 2.71 6.27 9.55
C ARG A 29 2.03 7.60 9.83
N GLU A 30 2.74 8.52 10.46
CA GLU A 30 2.20 9.82 10.86
C GLU A 30 2.39 10.88 9.76
N ARG A 31 1.32 11.19 9.01
CA ARG A 31 1.36 12.23 7.96
C ARG A 31 1.82 13.57 8.55
N GLY A 32 2.81 14.20 7.91
CA GLY A 32 3.42 15.45 8.36
C GLY A 32 4.64 15.23 9.25
N ASN A 33 4.88 13.97 9.65
CA ASN A 33 5.98 13.57 10.52
C ASN A 33 6.71 12.31 10.01
N PHE A 34 6.66 11.98 8.71
CA PHE A 34 7.50 10.89 8.20
C PHE A 34 8.99 11.21 8.46
N PRO A 35 9.82 10.21 8.83
CA PRO A 35 9.56 8.77 8.76
C PRO A 35 8.98 8.14 10.06
N HIS A 36 8.36 8.93 10.95
CA HIS A 36 7.78 8.41 12.19
C HIS A 36 6.45 7.68 11.96
N ALA A 37 6.23 6.66 12.81
CA ALA A 37 5.02 5.84 12.81
C ALA A 37 4.68 5.36 14.22
N LEU A 38 3.43 4.93 14.40
CA LEU A 38 2.96 4.26 15.60
C LEU A 38 2.92 2.75 15.35
N TRP A 39 3.73 1.97 16.07
CA TRP A 39 3.66 0.51 16.06
C TRP A 39 2.57 0.04 17.02
N ARG A 40 1.56 -0.66 16.50
CA ARG A 40 0.53 -1.35 17.28
C ARG A 40 1.00 -2.78 17.58
N ARG A 41 1.14 -3.10 18.86
CA ARG A 41 1.62 -4.41 19.31
C ARG A 41 0.45 -5.36 19.48
N SER A 42 0.74 -6.65 19.42
CA SER A 42 -0.25 -7.72 19.62
C SER A 42 -0.86 -7.73 21.02
N ASP A 43 -0.21 -7.12 22.00
CA ASP A 43 -0.72 -6.93 23.37
C ASP A 43 -1.69 -5.74 23.49
N GLY A 44 -2.01 -5.05 22.39
CA GLY A 44 -2.88 -3.89 22.34
C GLY A 44 -2.20 -2.57 22.68
N THR A 45 -0.92 -2.56 23.06
CA THR A 45 -0.17 -1.33 23.33
C THR A 45 0.35 -0.69 22.06
N THR A 46 0.69 0.60 22.14
CA THR A 46 1.28 1.36 21.02
C THR A 46 2.64 1.93 21.39
N ARG A 47 3.53 2.05 20.40
CA ARG A 47 4.88 2.61 20.58
C ARG A 47 5.28 3.48 19.39
N PRO A 48 5.76 4.72 19.61
CA PRO A 48 6.38 5.51 18.55
C PRO A 48 7.65 4.84 18.03
N VAL A 49 7.80 4.78 16.71
CA VAL A 49 8.95 4.18 16.02
C VAL A 49 9.40 5.07 14.85
N THR A 50 10.60 4.82 14.35
CA THR A 50 11.12 5.42 13.11
C THR A 50 11.21 4.33 12.05
N VAL A 51 10.61 4.56 10.88
CA VAL A 51 10.58 3.58 9.78
C VAL A 51 11.86 3.68 8.95
N TRP A 52 12.67 2.62 8.96
CA TRP A 52 13.94 2.56 8.21
C TRP A 52 13.93 1.58 7.03
N CYS A 53 12.86 0.80 6.86
CA CYS A 53 12.71 -0.19 5.79
C CYS A 53 11.60 0.17 4.78
N GLY A 54 11.14 1.43 4.79
CA GLY A 54 10.11 1.91 3.87
C GLY A 54 10.67 2.22 2.48
N ASN A 55 9.81 2.19 1.47
CA ASN A 55 10.15 2.52 0.07
C ASN A 55 9.59 3.88 -0.39
N ASP A 56 9.00 4.64 0.52
CA ASP A 56 8.62 6.04 0.26
C ASP A 56 9.86 6.93 0.39
N TYR A 57 10.80 6.74 -0.54
CA TYR A 57 12.18 7.22 -0.44
C TYR A 57 12.30 8.73 -0.30
N LEU A 58 11.37 9.46 -0.93
CA LEU A 58 11.36 10.92 -0.95
C LEU A 58 10.25 11.51 -0.07
N GLY A 59 9.53 10.67 0.69
CA GLY A 59 8.40 11.10 1.53
C GLY A 59 7.22 11.67 0.73
N MET A 60 7.08 11.29 -0.55
CA MET A 60 6.01 11.80 -1.40
C MET A 60 4.63 11.33 -0.95
N GLY A 61 4.54 10.25 -0.17
CA GLY A 61 3.30 9.78 0.43
C GLY A 61 2.65 10.77 1.42
N GLN A 62 3.37 11.81 1.87
CA GLN A 62 2.82 12.89 2.70
C GLN A 62 2.89 14.28 2.06
N HIS A 63 3.37 14.38 0.81
CA HIS A 63 3.57 15.68 0.16
C HIS A 63 2.23 16.39 -0.09
N PRO A 64 2.07 17.68 0.28
CA PRO A 64 0.79 18.41 0.16
C PRO A 64 0.17 18.33 -1.23
N ALA A 65 0.93 18.62 -2.29
CA ALA A 65 0.43 18.60 -3.66
C ALA A 65 -0.08 17.21 -4.12
N VAL A 66 0.52 16.11 -3.61
CA VAL A 66 0.06 14.75 -3.93
C VAL A 66 -1.29 14.51 -3.27
N LEU A 67 -1.42 14.87 -2.00
CA LEU A 67 -2.64 14.65 -1.23
C LEU A 67 -3.79 15.56 -1.68
N GLU A 68 -3.50 16.81 -2.01
CA GLU A 68 -4.48 17.76 -2.57
C GLU A 68 -5.05 17.23 -3.88
N ALA A 69 -4.21 16.81 -4.83
CA ALA A 69 -4.67 16.21 -6.09
C ALA A 69 -5.52 14.95 -5.87
N MET A 70 -5.20 14.13 -4.86
CA MET A 70 -6.02 12.97 -4.48
C MET A 70 -7.38 13.39 -3.91
N HIS A 71 -7.43 14.36 -3.00
CA HIS A 71 -8.67 14.88 -2.43
C HIS A 71 -9.58 15.49 -3.51
N GLU A 72 -9.03 16.31 -4.40
CA GLU A 72 -9.77 16.89 -5.52
C GLU A 72 -10.37 15.82 -6.45
N ALA A 73 -9.61 14.76 -6.75
CA ALA A 73 -10.10 13.66 -7.59
C ALA A 73 -11.24 12.88 -6.92
N LEU A 74 -11.14 12.65 -5.60
CA LEU A 74 -12.18 11.99 -4.80
C LEU A 74 -13.48 12.79 -4.82
N ASP A 75 -13.40 14.10 -4.60
CA ASP A 75 -14.57 14.98 -4.59
C ASP A 75 -15.19 15.12 -5.99
N ALA A 76 -14.36 15.18 -7.03
CA ALA A 76 -14.83 15.34 -8.41
C ALA A 76 -15.46 14.07 -9.00
N THR A 77 -14.94 12.89 -8.66
CA THR A 77 -15.28 11.64 -9.38
C THR A 77 -15.58 10.44 -8.51
N GLY A 78 -15.49 10.56 -7.18
CA GLY A 78 -15.74 9.47 -6.25
C GLY A 78 -14.53 8.55 -6.06
N ALA A 79 -14.76 7.42 -5.39
CA ALA A 79 -13.69 6.57 -4.88
C ALA A 79 -12.95 5.72 -5.94
N GLY A 80 -13.51 5.52 -7.13
CA GLY A 80 -12.92 4.64 -8.12
C GLY A 80 -13.53 4.78 -9.51
N SER A 81 -12.89 4.15 -10.50
CA SER A 81 -13.31 4.24 -11.90
C SER A 81 -14.59 3.47 -12.23
N GLY A 82 -14.95 2.47 -11.41
CA GLY A 82 -16.13 1.64 -11.60
C GLY A 82 -16.09 0.71 -12.82
N GLY A 83 -14.95 0.55 -13.49
CA GLY A 83 -14.86 -0.22 -14.72
C GLY A 83 -13.44 -0.53 -15.19
N THR A 84 -13.34 -1.37 -16.21
CA THR A 84 -12.08 -1.66 -16.90
C THR A 84 -11.76 -0.57 -17.92
N ARG A 85 -10.54 -0.51 -18.45
CA ARG A 85 -10.15 0.51 -19.46
C ARG A 85 -11.10 0.56 -20.66
N ASN A 86 -11.60 -0.59 -21.12
CA ASN A 86 -12.50 -0.70 -22.27
C ASN A 86 -13.95 -0.31 -21.91
N ILE A 87 -14.40 -0.61 -20.69
CA ILE A 87 -15.79 -0.42 -20.27
C ILE A 87 -15.78 0.51 -19.05
N SER A 88 -16.15 1.78 -19.29
CA SER A 88 -16.30 2.88 -18.32
C SER A 88 -15.09 3.29 -17.47
N GLY A 89 -13.99 2.54 -17.47
CA GLY A 89 -12.87 2.76 -16.55
C GLY A 89 -11.77 3.73 -17.03
N THR A 90 -11.80 4.18 -18.30
CA THR A 90 -10.82 5.17 -18.77
C THR A 90 -11.29 6.59 -18.46
N THR A 91 -10.57 7.27 -17.57
CA THR A 91 -10.87 8.66 -17.15
C THR A 91 -9.82 9.65 -17.67
N VAL A 92 -10.10 10.95 -17.54
CA VAL A 92 -9.12 12.01 -17.85
C VAL A 92 -7.83 11.88 -17.05
N TYR A 93 -7.92 11.41 -15.79
CA TYR A 93 -6.76 11.22 -14.92
C TYR A 93 -5.78 10.15 -15.44
N HIS A 94 -6.32 9.05 -15.98
CA HIS A 94 -5.48 8.01 -16.60
C HIS A 94 -4.70 8.56 -17.78
N LYS A 95 -5.38 9.27 -18.70
CA LYS A 95 -4.73 9.83 -19.89
C LYS A 95 -3.66 10.87 -19.54
N ARG A 96 -3.92 11.70 -18.54
CA ARG A 96 -2.93 12.69 -18.06
C ARG A 96 -1.71 12.01 -17.45
N LEU A 97 -1.92 10.99 -16.61
CA LEU A 97 -0.81 10.22 -16.04
C LEU A 97 0.00 9.50 -17.11
N GLU A 98 -0.66 8.88 -18.10
CA GLU A 98 0.02 8.21 -19.23
C GLU A 98 0.88 9.20 -20.04
N ALA A 99 0.38 10.41 -20.28
CA ALA A 99 1.13 11.47 -20.96
C ALA A 99 2.32 11.98 -20.13
N GLU A 100 2.13 12.19 -18.83
CA GLU A 100 3.21 12.63 -17.92
C GLU A 100 4.34 11.60 -17.83
N ILE A 101 3.99 10.31 -17.75
CA ILE A 101 4.98 9.22 -17.74
C ILE A 101 5.72 9.15 -19.07
N ALA A 102 5.03 9.36 -20.20
CA ALA A 102 5.69 9.41 -21.51
C ALA A 102 6.70 10.58 -21.56
N ASP A 103 6.29 11.78 -21.13
CA ASP A 103 7.16 12.96 -21.09
C ASP A 103 8.40 12.74 -20.19
N LEU A 104 8.22 12.11 -19.02
CA LEU A 104 9.30 11.76 -18.11
C LEU A 104 10.40 10.89 -18.75
N HIS A 105 10.02 10.03 -19.70
CA HIS A 105 10.93 9.07 -20.33
C HIS A 105 11.48 9.50 -21.71
N GLY A 106 10.97 10.59 -22.29
CA GLY A 106 11.33 11.09 -23.63
C GLY A 106 10.77 10.24 -24.77
#